data_AF-A0A4Q9LG61-F1
#
_entry.id   AF-A0A4Q9LG61-F1
#
_cell.length_a   1.000
_cell.length_b   1.000
_cell.length_c   1.000
_cell.angle_alpha   90.00
_cell.angle_beta   90.00
_cell.angle_gamma   90.00
#
_symmetry.space_group_name_H-M   'P 1'
#
loop_
_entity.id
_entity.type
_entity.pdbx_description
1 polymer ?
#
loop_
_entity_poly.entity_id
_entity_poly.type
_entity_poly.pdbx_seq_one_letter_code
_entity_poly.pdbx_strand_id
1 'polypeptide(L)' 'NCVQDAFHQLEANTLDNVFTTLQACIESIMLADGGNGYKIPHLSKGKLRREDRLL' A
#
# COMPACT_ATOMS: atom_id res chain seq x y z
N ASN A 1 13.78 21.26 8.75
CA ASN A 1 13.79 20.96 7.30
C ASN A 1 12.47 20.25 7.03
N CYS A 2 11.41 20.96 6.63
CA CYS A 2 10.03 20.46 6.81
C CYS A 2 9.76 19.07 6.17
N VAL A 3 10.36 18.77 5.01
CA VAL A 3 10.24 17.47 4.33
C VAL A 3 10.94 16.36 5.11
N GLN A 4 12.14 16.63 5.64
CA GLN A 4 12.91 15.65 6.41
C GLN A 4 12.19 15.32 7.72
N ASP A 5 11.64 16.34 8.37
CA ASP A 5 10.91 16.19 9.63
C ASP A 5 9.64 15.35 9.40
N ALA A 6 8.90 15.60 8.31
CA ALA A 6 7.74 14.81 7.92
C ALA A 6 8.09 13.35 7.58
N PHE A 7 9.21 13.12 6.90
CA PHE A 7 9.66 11.76 6.59
C PHE A 7 10.00 10.96 7.86
N HIS A 8 10.72 11.57 8.81
CA HIS A 8 11.05 10.90 10.08
C HIS A 8 9.84 10.68 10.99
N GLN A 9 8.78 11.49 10.85
CA GLN A 9 7.52 11.33 11.58
C GLN A 9 6.60 10.28 10.95
N LEU A 10 6.91 9.77 9.76
CA LEU A 10 6.08 8.78 9.09
C LEU A 10 6.13 7.45 9.85
N GLU A 11 4.97 6.95 10.27
CA GLU A 11 4.88 5.65 10.93
C GLU A 11 5.23 4.51 9.96
N ALA A 12 5.95 3.50 10.45
CA ALA A 12 6.30 2.30 9.67
C ALA A 12 5.05 1.63 9.06
N ASN A 13 3.96 1.56 9.83
CA ASN A 13 2.68 1.02 9.37
C ASN A 13 2.10 1.80 8.17
N THR A 14 2.35 3.11 8.10
CA THR A 14 1.91 3.94 6.97
C THR A 14 2.72 3.60 5.73
N LEU A 15 4.04 3.45 5.86
CA LEU A 15 4.90 3.04 4.76
C LEU A 15 4.53 1.65 4.23
N ASP A 16 4.32 0.69 5.12
CA ASP A 16 3.90 -0.67 4.77
C ASP A 16 2.52 -0.70 4.09
N ASN A 17 1.58 0.13 4.56
CA ASN A 17 0.27 0.28 3.92
C ASN A 17 0.38 0.79 2.47
N VAL A 18 1.26 1.77 2.23
CA VAL A 18 1.50 2.34 0.90
C VAL A 18 2.14 1.30 0.00
N PHE A 19 3.20 0.64 0.46
CA PHE A 19 3.92 -0.38 -0.30
C PHE A 19 3.00 -1.53 -0.71
N THR A 20 2.25 -2.09 0.23
CA THR A 20 1.32 -3.20 -0.03
C THR A 20 0.21 -2.81 -1.02
N THR A 21 -0.29 -1.58 -0.93
CA THR A 21 -1.30 -1.08 -1.88
C THR A 21 -0.72 -0.91 -3.27
N LEU A 22 0.51 -0.40 -3.37
CA LEU A 22 1.22 -0.27 -4.66
C LEU A 22 1.40 -1.63 -5.33
N GLN A 23 1.83 -2.65 -4.59
CA GLN A 23 1.98 -4.00 -5.12
C GLN A 23 0.67 -4.57 -5.69
N ALA A 24 -0.44 -4.42 -4.97
CA ALA A 24 -1.74 -4.89 -5.47
C ALA A 24 -2.24 -4.08 -6.68
N CYS A 25 -1.94 -2.80 -6.76
CA CYS A 25 -2.21 -2.01 -7.97
C CYS A 25 -1.40 -2.51 -9.16
N ILE A 26 -0.12 -2.83 -8.98
CA ILE A 26 0.73 -3.40 -10.04
C ILE A 26 0.16 -4.73 -10.54
N GLU A 27 -0.27 -5.61 -9.64
CA GLU A 27 -0.95 -6.85 -10.03
C GLU A 27 -2.22 -6.57 -10.83
N SER A 28 -3.03 -5.60 -10.40
CA SER A 28 -4.25 -5.19 -11.10
C SER A 28 -3.96 -4.63 -12.50
N ILE A 29 -2.87 -3.87 -12.67
CA ILE A 29 -2.41 -3.35 -13.96
C ILE A 29 -2.00 -4.51 -14.87
N MET A 30 -1.25 -5.49 -14.36
CA MET A 30 -0.84 -6.67 -15.11
C MET A 30 -2.05 -7.48 -15.59
N LEU A 31 -3.08 -7.63 -14.74
CA LEU A 31 -4.33 -8.30 -15.09
C LEU A 31 -5.19 -7.50 -16.09
N ALA A 32 -5.00 -6.19 -16.16
CA ALA A 32 -5.69 -5.30 -17.09
C ALA A 32 -4.89 -5.01 -18.38
N ASP A 33 -3.91 -5.86 -18.72
CA ASP A 33 -3.04 -5.72 -19.90
C ASP A 33 -2.34 -4.35 -19.97
N GLY A 34 -1.88 -3.85 -18.83
CA GLY A 34 -1.26 -2.52 -18.71
C GLY A 34 -2.26 -1.36 -18.68
N GLY A 35 -3.56 -1.62 -18.80
CA GLY A 35 -4.62 -0.63 -18.73
C GLY A 35 -4.88 -0.09 -17.32
N ASN A 36 -5.64 0.99 -17.24
CA ASN A 36 -6.02 1.66 -15.98
C ASN A 36 -7.48 1.43 -15.56
N GLY A 37 -8.24 0.62 -16.32
CA GLY A 37 -9.64 0.31 -16.07
C GLY A 37 -9.89 -0.68 -14.92
N TYR A 38 -8.91 -0.88 -14.03
CA TYR A 38 -9.02 -1.82 -12.92
C TYR A 38 -9.67 -1.17 -11.70
N LYS A 39 -10.34 -1.98 -10.89
CA LYS A 39 -10.85 -1.55 -9.58
C LYS A 39 -9.68 -1.39 -8.61
N ILE A 40 -9.71 -0.32 -7.81
CA ILE A 40 -8.70 -0.14 -6.77
C ILE A 40 -8.80 -1.29 -5.76
N PRO A 41 -7.69 -2.00 -5.47
CA PRO A 41 -7.70 -3.12 -4.55
C PRO A 41 -7.82 -2.64 -3.08
N HIS A 42 -8.87 -3.10 -2.39
CA HIS A 42 -9.10 -2.84 -0.97
C HIS A 42 -8.70 -4.05 -0.12
N LEU A 43 -7.45 -4.06 0.37
CA LEU A 43 -6.83 -5.24 0.99
C LEU A 43 -7.16 -5.46 2.48
N SER A 44 -8.03 -4.65 3.09
CA SER A 44 -8.34 -4.74 4.52
C SER A 44 -7.09 -4.79 5.43
N LYS A 45 -6.09 -3.94 5.16
CA LYS A 45 -4.76 -3.97 5.78
C LYS A 45 -4.76 -4.04 7.31
N GLY A 46 -5.67 -3.31 7.97
CA GLY A 46 -5.84 -3.39 9.42
C GLY A 46 -6.30 -4.76 9.94
N LYS A 47 -7.03 -5.55 9.14
CA LYS A 47 -7.35 -6.94 9.46
C LYS A 47 -6.11 -7.83 9.31
N LEU A 48 -5.36 -7.68 8.22
CA LEU A 48 -4.14 -8.46 7.99
C LEU A 48 -3.10 -8.26 9.09
N ARG A 49 -2.97 -7.03 9.60
CA ARG A 49 -2.09 -6.71 10.72
C ARG A 49 -2.52 -7.38 12.02
N ARG A 50 -3.84 -7.45 12.29
CA ARG A 50 -4.37 -8.21 13.46
C ARG A 50 -4.17 -9.72 13.34
N GLU A 51 -3.96 -10.22 12.12
CA GLU A 51 -3.69 -11.63 11.84
C GLU A 51 -2.18 -11.92 11.76
N ASP A 52 -1.31 -10.94 12.05
CA ASP A 52 0.16 -11.03 11.90
C ASP A 52 0.62 -11.39 10.47
N ARG A 53 -0.19 -11.03 9.47
CA ARG A 53 0.09 -11.27 8.03
C ARG A 53 0.64 -10.05 7.31
N LEU A 54 0.84 -8.96 8.03
CA LEU A 54 1.32 -7.69 7.54
C LEU A 54 2.04 -6.97 8.69
N LEU A 55 3.16 -6.29 8.39
CA LEU A 55 4.10 -5.68 9.36
C LEU A 55 3.51 -4.49 10.11
#